data_AF-A0A2X1BT17-F1
#
_entry.id   AF-A0A2X1BT17-F1
#
_cell.length_a   1.000
_cell.length_b   1.000
_cell.length_c   1.000
_cell.angle_alpha   90.00
_cell.angle_beta   90.00
_cell.angle_gamma   90.00
#
_symmetry.space_group_name_H-M   'P 1'
#
loop_
_entity.id
_entity.type
_entity.pdbx_description
1 polymer ?
#
loop_
_entity_poly.entity_id
_entity_poly.type
_entity_poly.pdbx_seq_one_letter_code
_entity_poly.pdbx_strand_id
1 'polypeptide(L)'
;MMNAYKNVMKQIHASEEFKRKMQEEMMKYEKRSFMKKVRISVGSLVACAVIAVLAMVNINHDTPIDLTERIVADHSAPAASALVNIEGTITEVGEDGLSFTLDNGMEVVVTDKTKIGIDGPTAPPKEEQLFEPTFRVGNLIGGYTEDTSSNPVQAAAIYTNWNFEHPIR
;
A
#
# COMPACT_ATOMS: atom_id res chain seq x y z
N MET A 1 25.24 -13.11 7.48
CA MET A 1 24.53 -11.84 7.74
C MET A 1 24.20 -11.00 6.49
N MET A 2 24.87 -11.16 5.33
CA MET A 2 24.61 -10.35 4.11
C MET A 2 23.24 -10.57 3.43
N ASN A 3 22.48 -11.63 3.78
CA ASN A 3 21.24 -11.98 3.08
C ASN A 3 20.02 -11.17 3.58
N ALA A 4 19.90 -10.99 4.91
CA ALA A 4 18.77 -10.30 5.52
C ALA A 4 18.71 -8.81 5.11
N TYR A 5 19.85 -8.11 5.14
CA TYR A 5 19.93 -6.70 4.73
C TYR A 5 19.51 -6.50 3.26
N LYS A 6 19.98 -7.36 2.35
CA LYS A 6 19.62 -7.28 0.93
C LYS A 6 18.11 -7.48 0.72
N ASN A 7 17.51 -8.42 1.45
CA ASN A 7 16.08 -8.66 1.36
C ASN A 7 15.26 -7.48 1.89
N VAL A 8 15.67 -6.90 3.02
CA VAL A 8 15.03 -5.69 3.57
C VAL A 8 15.14 -4.52 2.59
N MET A 9 16.33 -4.27 2.03
CA MET A 9 16.50 -3.19 1.04
C MET A 9 15.66 -3.42 -0.22
N LYS A 10 15.55 -4.67 -0.70
CA LYS A 10 14.67 -5.02 -1.82
C LYS A 10 13.21 -4.68 -1.51
N GLN A 11 12.74 -5.00 -0.31
CA GLN A 11 11.37 -4.68 0.13
C GLN A 11 11.14 -3.17 0.25
N ILE A 12 12.12 -2.42 0.81
CA ILE A 12 12.05 -0.95 0.89
C ILE A 12 11.92 -0.33 -0.49
N HIS A 13 12.78 -0.72 -1.43
CA HIS A 13 12.72 -0.20 -2.80
C HIS A 13 11.40 -0.56 -3.50
N ALA A 14 10.89 -1.78 -3.33
CA ALA A 14 9.59 -2.17 -3.86
C ALA A 14 8.44 -1.31 -3.28
N SER A 15 8.48 -1.02 -1.98
CA SER A 15 7.51 -0.12 -1.31
C SER A 15 7.57 1.30 -1.85
N GLU A 16 8.78 1.85 -2.06
CA GLU A 16 8.97 3.19 -2.63
C GLU A 16 8.43 3.28 -4.07
N GLU A 17 8.73 2.28 -4.90
CA GLU A 17 8.22 2.21 -6.27
C GLU A 17 6.70 2.08 -6.30
N PHE A 18 6.13 1.25 -5.42
CA PHE A 18 4.69 1.12 -5.27
C PHE A 18 4.04 2.44 -4.88
N LYS A 19 4.55 3.14 -3.86
CA LYS A 19 4.03 4.43 -3.40
C LYS A 19 4.08 5.48 -4.50
N ARG A 20 5.20 5.55 -5.23
CA ARG A 20 5.33 6.44 -6.39
C ARG A 20 4.28 6.13 -7.46
N LYS A 21 4.13 4.85 -7.83
CA LYS A 21 3.15 4.40 -8.83
C LYS A 21 1.72 4.71 -8.40
N MET A 22 1.37 4.43 -7.15
CA MET A 22 0.07 4.78 -6.56
C MET A 22 -0.21 6.27 -6.67
N GLN A 23 0.75 7.12 -6.28
CA GLN A 23 0.60 8.57 -6.36
C GLN A 23 0.39 9.03 -7.81
N GLU A 24 1.18 8.51 -8.75
CA GLU A 24 1.04 8.82 -10.18
C GLU A 24 -0.32 8.42 -10.76
N GLU A 25 -0.77 7.19 -10.48
CA GLU A 25 -2.05 6.70 -10.97
C GLU A 25 -3.23 7.43 -10.33
N MET A 26 -3.15 7.78 -9.05
CA MET A 26 -4.15 8.62 -8.37
C MET A 26 -4.27 9.99 -9.03
N MET A 27 -3.15 10.67 -9.29
CA MET A 27 -3.18 11.97 -9.98
C MET A 27 -3.81 11.86 -11.39
N LYS A 28 -3.48 10.81 -12.15
CA LYS A 28 -4.07 10.56 -13.47
C LYS A 28 -5.56 10.27 -13.36
N TYR A 29 -5.97 9.46 -12.39
CA TYR A 29 -7.35 9.08 -12.16
C TYR A 29 -8.22 10.28 -11.77
N GLU A 30 -7.75 11.11 -10.84
CA GLU A 30 -8.41 12.36 -10.47
C GLU A 30 -8.56 13.30 -11.66
N LYS A 31 -7.49 13.49 -12.45
CA LYS A 31 -7.53 14.31 -13.66
C LYS A 31 -8.54 13.77 -14.68
N ARG A 32 -8.58 12.46 -14.92
CA ARG A 32 -9.54 11.81 -15.83
C ARG A 32 -10.98 11.97 -15.34
N SER A 33 -11.22 11.72 -14.05
CA SER A 33 -12.52 11.91 -13.39
C SER A 33 -12.98 13.37 -13.48
N PHE A 34 -12.09 14.32 -13.19
CA PHE A 34 -12.36 15.75 -13.32
C PHE A 34 -12.73 16.13 -14.75
N MET A 35 -11.94 15.71 -15.75
CA MET A 35 -12.24 15.97 -17.16
C MET A 35 -13.57 15.33 -17.60
N LYS A 36 -13.91 14.14 -17.10
CA LYS A 36 -15.21 13.49 -17.38
C LYS A 36 -16.37 14.31 -16.79
N LYS A 37 -16.24 14.80 -15.55
CA LYS A 37 -17.22 15.69 -14.93
C LYS A 37 -17.37 17.00 -15.69
N VAL A 38 -16.26 17.64 -16.09
CA VAL A 38 -16.26 18.88 -16.89
C VAL A 38 -16.93 18.70 -18.26
N ARG A 39 -16.72 17.56 -18.92
CA ARG A 39 -17.40 17.25 -20.20
C ARG A 39 -18.90 17.04 -20.04
N ILE A 40 -19.36 16.55 -18.88
CA ILE A 40 -20.78 16.39 -18.55
C ILE A 40 -21.39 17.72 -18.09
N SER A 41 -20.58 18.62 -17.50
CA SER A 41 -20.99 19.91 -16.96
C SER A 41 -20.65 21.11 -17.86
N VAL A 42 -20.70 20.95 -19.20
CA VAL A 42 -20.67 22.09 -20.14
C VAL A 42 -21.95 22.91 -19.92
N GLY A 43 -21.88 23.79 -18.94
CA GLY A 43 -22.97 24.60 -18.41
C GLY A 43 -22.57 25.38 -17.15
N SER A 44 -21.51 25.03 -16.43
CA SER A 44 -21.03 25.87 -15.33
C SER A 44 -19.54 25.68 -15.02
N LEU A 45 -18.76 26.72 -15.30
CA LEU A 45 -17.37 26.89 -14.88
C LEU A 45 -17.33 27.18 -13.37
N VAL A 46 -16.62 26.37 -12.58
CA VAL A 46 -15.98 26.85 -11.35
C VAL A 46 -14.62 26.17 -11.20
N ALA A 47 -13.57 26.98 -11.21
CA ALA A 47 -12.20 26.60 -10.89
C ALA A 47 -12.10 26.33 -9.37
N CYS A 48 -11.62 25.15 -8.99
CA CYS A 48 -11.19 24.89 -7.61
C CYS A 48 -9.67 24.89 -7.56
N ALA A 49 -9.15 25.80 -6.73
CA ALA A 49 -7.75 26.05 -6.49
C ALA A 49 -7.02 24.78 -6.02
N VAL A 50 -5.90 24.49 -6.66
CA VAL A 50 -4.91 23.52 -6.18
C VAL A 50 -4.32 24.09 -4.90
N ILE A 51 -4.56 23.44 -3.77
CA ILE A 51 -3.84 23.71 -2.52
C ILE A 51 -2.40 23.27 -2.76
N ALA A 52 -1.54 24.25 -3.05
CA ALA A 52 -0.10 24.08 -3.05
C ALA A 52 0.46 24.56 -1.71
N VAL A 53 1.38 23.75 -1.17
CA VAL A 53 2.38 24.08 -0.13
C VAL A 53 1.89 24.07 1.32
N LEU A 54 2.20 22.98 2.02
CA LEU A 54 3.07 23.10 3.18
C LEU A 54 4.28 22.20 2.97
N ALA A 55 5.41 22.84 2.72
CA ALA A 55 6.72 22.24 2.76
C ALA A 55 6.92 21.56 4.12
N MET A 56 7.18 20.26 4.12
CA MET A 56 7.81 19.64 5.28
C MET A 56 9.23 20.17 5.38
N VAL A 57 9.41 21.21 6.19
CA VAL A 57 10.73 21.56 6.72
C VAL A 57 11.04 20.51 7.77
N ASN A 58 11.79 19.49 7.38
CA ASN A 58 12.30 18.49 8.31
C ASN A 58 13.46 19.11 9.08
N ILE A 59 13.22 19.56 10.32
CA ILE A 59 14.28 19.98 11.23
C ILE A 59 14.79 18.71 11.93
N ASN A 60 15.64 17.94 11.24
CA ASN A 60 16.46 16.94 11.93
C ASN A 60 17.65 17.68 12.56
N HIS A 61 17.69 17.75 13.88
CA HIS A 61 18.95 18.00 14.59
C HIS A 61 19.74 16.68 14.62
N ASP A 62 20.59 16.46 13.62
CA ASP A 62 21.53 15.33 13.57
C ASP A 62 22.74 15.59 14.49
N THR A 63 22.50 15.59 15.80
CA THR A 63 23.58 15.28 16.75
C THR A 63 23.59 13.77 16.97
N PRO A 64 24.62 13.04 16.50
CA PRO A 64 24.69 11.60 16.72
C PRO A 64 24.88 11.32 18.21
N ILE A 65 23.88 10.69 18.83
CA ILE A 65 24.01 10.14 20.18
C ILE A 65 24.68 8.78 20.03
N ASP A 66 25.89 8.64 20.57
CA ASP A 66 26.58 7.35 20.64
C ASP A 66 25.92 6.49 21.72
N LEU A 67 25.11 5.53 21.28
CA LEU A 67 24.36 4.58 22.13
C LEU A 67 25.05 3.21 22.21
N THR A 68 26.25 3.07 21.65
CA THR A 68 26.92 1.78 21.45
C THR A 68 27.14 1.02 22.77
N GLU A 69 27.32 1.74 23.88
CA GLU A 69 27.52 1.14 25.22
C GLU A 69 26.23 0.89 26.01
N ARG A 70 25.06 1.33 25.53
CA ARG A 70 23.76 1.17 26.22
C ARG A 70 22.87 0.08 25.66
N ILE A 71 23.17 -0.46 24.48
CA ILE A 71 22.38 -1.52 23.85
C ILE A 71 22.94 -2.87 24.29
N VAL A 72 22.36 -3.44 25.34
CA VAL A 72 22.53 -4.86 25.64
C VAL A 72 21.55 -5.64 24.77
N ALA A 73 22.06 -6.29 23.71
CA ALA A 73 21.25 -7.16 22.88
C ALA A 73 20.91 -8.43 23.66
N ASP A 74 19.69 -8.49 24.20
CA ASP A 74 19.15 -9.73 24.78
C ASP A 74 18.67 -10.64 23.65
N HIS A 75 19.52 -11.59 23.26
CA HIS A 75 19.21 -12.59 22.24
C HIS A 75 18.16 -13.62 22.68
N SER A 76 17.71 -13.58 23.95
CA SER A 76 16.62 -14.39 24.48
C SER A 76 15.28 -13.65 24.55
N ALA A 77 15.27 -12.35 24.26
CA ALA A 77 14.04 -11.58 24.18
C ALA A 77 13.11 -12.14 23.07
N PRO A 78 11.79 -12.21 23.30
CA PRO A 78 10.84 -12.59 22.25
C PRO A 78 11.03 -11.70 21.03
N ALA A 79 11.05 -12.30 19.84
CA ALA A 79 11.09 -11.54 18.60
C ALA A 79 9.88 -10.59 18.56
N ALA A 80 10.12 -9.31 18.32
CA ALA A 80 9.04 -8.36 18.10
C ALA A 80 8.21 -8.82 16.88
N SER A 81 6.87 -8.75 16.99
CA SER A 81 6.00 -9.00 15.84
C SER A 81 6.28 -7.93 14.79
N ALA A 82 6.78 -8.36 13.63
CA ALA A 82 7.07 -7.48 12.51
C ALA A 82 5.82 -7.36 11.64
N LEU A 83 5.31 -6.14 11.48
CA LEU A 83 4.32 -5.84 10.46
C LEU A 83 5.04 -5.60 9.13
N VAL A 84 4.70 -6.38 8.11
CA VAL A 84 5.30 -6.27 6.78
C VAL A 84 4.24 -5.82 5.78
N ASN A 85 4.58 -4.80 5.00
CA ASN A 85 3.72 -4.28 3.96
C ASN A 85 3.48 -5.31 2.85
N ILE A 86 2.23 -5.43 2.43
CA ILE A 86 1.81 -6.11 1.21
C ILE A 86 1.52 -5.01 0.19
N GLU A 87 2.48 -4.74 -0.69
CA GLU A 87 2.43 -3.64 -1.64
C GLU A 87 2.93 -4.11 -3.00
N GLY A 88 2.14 -3.91 -4.05
CA GLY A 88 2.50 -4.30 -5.42
C GLY A 88 1.33 -4.34 -6.39
N THR A 89 1.62 -4.75 -7.63
CA THR A 89 0.60 -5.00 -8.66
C THR A 89 0.36 -6.50 -8.78
N ILE A 90 -0.90 -6.95 -8.80
CA ILE A 90 -1.22 -8.36 -9.06
C ILE A 90 -0.78 -8.74 -10.47
N THR A 91 0.04 -9.78 -10.58
CA THR A 91 0.47 -10.40 -11.85
C THR A 91 -0.22 -11.72 -12.13
N GLU A 92 -0.65 -12.42 -11.09
CA GLU A 92 -1.34 -13.72 -11.17
C GLU A 92 -2.37 -13.84 -10.04
N VAL A 93 -3.49 -14.51 -10.32
CA VAL A 93 -4.51 -14.85 -9.31
C VAL A 93 -4.76 -16.34 -9.37
N GLY A 94 -4.77 -16.98 -8.20
CA GLY A 94 -5.08 -18.39 -8.04
C GLY A 94 -6.54 -18.71 -8.40
N GLU A 95 -6.81 -20.00 -8.61
CA GLU A 95 -8.16 -20.47 -8.97
C GLU A 95 -9.22 -20.17 -7.89
N ASP A 96 -8.79 -19.98 -6.64
CA ASP A 96 -9.63 -19.61 -5.50
C ASP A 96 -10.08 -18.14 -5.51
N GLY A 97 -9.46 -17.28 -6.34
CA GLY A 97 -9.71 -15.84 -6.39
C GLY A 97 -9.26 -15.06 -5.15
N LEU A 98 -8.59 -15.73 -4.18
CA LEU A 98 -8.18 -15.18 -2.89
C LEU A 98 -6.66 -15.30 -2.65
N SER A 99 -5.98 -16.09 -3.48
CA SER A 99 -4.53 -16.17 -3.54
C SER A 99 -4.02 -15.40 -4.75
N PHE A 100 -2.95 -14.62 -4.60
CA PHE A 100 -2.37 -13.87 -5.72
C PHE A 100 -0.88 -13.59 -5.56
N THR A 101 -0.23 -13.36 -6.69
CA THR A 101 1.19 -13.01 -6.76
C THR A 101 1.35 -11.55 -7.17
N LEU A 102 2.23 -10.84 -6.47
CA LEU A 102 2.59 -9.46 -6.78
C LEU A 102 3.80 -9.39 -7.71
N ASP A 103 3.96 -8.27 -8.41
CA ASP A 103 5.08 -7.96 -9.30
C ASP A 103 6.47 -8.01 -8.63
N ASN A 104 6.54 -7.84 -7.31
CA ASN A 104 7.75 -8.02 -6.52
C ASN A 104 8.06 -9.50 -6.14
N GLY A 105 7.19 -10.43 -6.54
CA GLY A 105 7.26 -11.87 -6.28
C GLY A 105 6.66 -12.31 -4.94
N MET A 106 5.99 -11.43 -4.21
CA MET A 106 5.29 -11.79 -2.98
C MET A 106 4.00 -12.55 -3.31
N GLU A 107 3.86 -13.76 -2.77
CA GLU A 107 2.63 -14.55 -2.84
C GLU A 107 1.80 -14.31 -1.58
N VAL A 108 0.53 -14.00 -1.76
CA VAL A 108 -0.39 -13.57 -0.69
C VAL A 108 -1.63 -14.42 -0.70
N VAL A 109 -2.10 -14.82 0.48
CA VAL A 109 -3.40 -15.49 0.68
C VAL A 109 -4.29 -14.61 1.55
N VAL A 110 -5.50 -14.35 1.05
CA VAL A 110 -6.59 -13.70 1.78
C VAL A 110 -7.49 -14.76 2.39
N THR A 111 -7.86 -14.59 3.66
CA THR A 111 -8.73 -15.53 4.39
C THR A 111 -9.89 -14.79 5.04
N ASP A 112 -10.83 -15.54 5.63
CA ASP A 112 -11.95 -14.99 6.39
C ASP A 112 -11.53 -14.11 7.58
N LYS A 113 -10.27 -14.24 8.03
CA LYS A 113 -9.69 -13.42 9.11
C LYS A 113 -9.09 -12.11 8.61
N THR A 114 -8.83 -12.01 7.31
CA THR A 114 -8.22 -10.83 6.71
C THR A 114 -9.20 -9.67 6.77
N LYS A 115 -8.76 -8.54 7.31
CA LYS A 115 -9.56 -7.30 7.31
C LYS A 115 -9.56 -6.69 5.91
N ILE A 116 -10.75 -6.32 5.43
CA ILE A 116 -10.96 -5.84 4.07
C ILE A 116 -11.46 -4.39 4.09
N GLY A 117 -10.74 -3.52 3.37
CA GLY A 117 -11.00 -2.08 3.32
C GLY A 117 -10.51 -1.35 4.56
N ILE A 118 -10.86 -0.07 4.63
CA ILE A 118 -10.54 0.82 5.75
C ILE A 118 -11.76 0.92 6.66
N ASP A 119 -11.55 0.71 7.95
CA ASP A 119 -12.54 0.88 9.00
C ASP A 119 -12.19 2.05 9.95
N GLY A 120 -13.14 2.42 10.81
CA GLY A 120 -12.97 3.47 11.81
C GLY A 120 -13.81 4.74 11.57
N PRO A 121 -13.86 5.65 12.55
CA PRO A 121 -14.76 6.81 12.54
C PRO A 121 -14.42 7.85 11.47
N THR A 122 -13.20 7.81 10.94
CA THR A 122 -12.71 8.71 9.88
C THR A 122 -12.57 7.99 8.53
N ALA A 123 -13.01 6.73 8.43
CA ALA A 123 -12.95 6.00 7.17
C ALA A 123 -13.96 6.59 6.16
N PRO A 124 -13.58 6.74 4.88
CA PRO A 124 -14.53 7.14 3.86
C PRO A 124 -15.59 6.04 3.66
N PRO A 125 -16.78 6.38 3.15
CA PRO A 125 -17.78 5.40 2.75
C PRO A 125 -17.18 4.30 1.88
N LYS A 126 -17.68 3.06 1.97
CA LYS A 126 -17.12 1.91 1.23
C LYS A 126 -17.10 2.16 -0.27
N GLU A 127 -18.10 2.87 -0.78
CA GLU A 127 -18.23 3.23 -2.19
C GLU A 127 -17.20 4.28 -2.62
N GLU A 128 -16.55 4.99 -1.71
CA GLU A 128 -15.48 5.95 -2.02
C GLU A 128 -14.09 5.33 -1.86
N GLN A 129 -13.98 4.16 -1.22
CA GLN A 129 -12.73 3.43 -1.07
C GLN A 129 -12.25 2.88 -2.42
N LEU A 130 -10.93 2.82 -2.59
CA LEU A 130 -10.27 2.20 -3.74
C LEU A 130 -10.21 0.69 -3.54
N PHE A 131 -11.39 0.08 -3.51
CA PHE A 131 -11.56 -1.32 -3.20
C PHE A 131 -12.57 -1.97 -4.14
N GLU A 132 -12.08 -2.80 -5.04
CA GLU A 132 -12.87 -3.67 -5.90
C GLU A 132 -13.29 -4.93 -5.14
N PRO A 133 -14.46 -5.53 -5.45
CA PRO A 133 -14.93 -6.75 -4.80
C PRO A 133 -14.09 -8.00 -5.14
N THR A 134 -13.28 -7.94 -6.21
CA THR A 134 -12.51 -9.09 -6.73
C THR A 134 -11.04 -8.75 -6.87
N PHE A 135 -10.16 -9.67 -6.50
CA PHE A 135 -8.74 -9.61 -6.83
C PHE A 135 -8.53 -10.09 -8.27
N ARG A 136 -7.80 -9.32 -9.07
CA ARG A 136 -7.50 -9.64 -10.47
C ARG A 136 -6.20 -9.00 -10.93
N VAL A 137 -5.65 -9.54 -12.01
CA VAL A 137 -4.43 -9.04 -12.65
C VAL A 137 -4.55 -7.55 -12.96
N GLY A 138 -3.50 -6.80 -12.63
CA GLY A 138 -3.42 -5.35 -12.81
C GLY A 138 -3.93 -4.53 -11.62
N ASN A 139 -4.57 -5.16 -10.62
CA ASN A 139 -4.96 -4.44 -9.41
C ASN A 139 -3.72 -4.06 -8.60
N LEU A 140 -3.68 -2.80 -8.13
CA LEU A 140 -2.72 -2.39 -7.12
C LEU A 140 -3.25 -2.76 -5.73
N ILE A 141 -2.39 -3.43 -4.96
CA ILE A 141 -2.68 -3.96 -3.63
C ILE A 141 -1.90 -3.18 -2.60
N GLY A 142 -2.62 -2.76 -1.56
CA GLY A 142 -2.03 -2.19 -0.34
C GLY A 142 -2.61 -2.89 0.88
N GLY A 143 -1.73 -3.39 1.74
CA GLY A 143 -2.08 -4.15 2.93
C GLY A 143 -0.89 -4.39 3.84
N TYR A 144 -1.07 -5.27 4.82
CA TYR A 144 0.03 -5.79 5.63
C TYR A 144 -0.23 -7.22 6.11
N THR A 145 0.85 -7.89 6.49
CA THR A 145 0.84 -9.17 7.21
C THR A 145 1.56 -9.03 8.56
N GLU A 146 1.11 -9.83 9.51
CA GLU A 146 1.78 -10.09 10.79
C GLU A 146 2.61 -11.40 10.73
N ASP A 147 2.34 -12.24 9.73
CA ASP A 147 3.02 -13.51 9.51
C ASP A 147 4.14 -13.34 8.49
N THR A 148 5.35 -13.30 9.01
CA THR A 148 6.59 -13.16 8.22
C THR A 148 7.28 -14.50 7.97
N SER A 149 6.70 -15.59 8.47
CA SER A 149 7.30 -16.93 8.45
C SER A 149 6.69 -17.86 7.40
N SER A 150 5.47 -17.56 6.95
CA SER A 150 4.79 -18.31 5.90
C SER A 150 5.16 -17.83 4.50
N ASN A 151 5.14 -18.77 3.55
CA ASN A 151 5.14 -18.50 2.12
C ASN A 151 4.17 -19.49 1.46
N PRO A 152 3.05 -19.05 0.89
CA PRO A 152 2.59 -17.66 0.75
C PRO A 152 2.26 -16.98 2.09
N VAL A 153 2.33 -15.65 2.16
CA VAL A 153 2.02 -14.89 3.38
C VAL A 153 0.51 -14.77 3.58
N GLN A 154 0.05 -14.92 4.82
CA GLN A 154 -1.36 -14.66 5.16
C GLN A 154 -1.58 -13.16 5.39
N ALA A 155 -2.47 -12.54 4.62
CA ALA A 155 -2.79 -11.13 4.81
C ALA A 155 -3.55 -10.89 6.12
N ALA A 156 -3.05 -9.96 6.94
CA ALA A 156 -3.76 -9.49 8.12
C ALA A 156 -4.82 -8.44 7.73
N ALA A 157 -4.47 -7.53 6.82
CA ALA A 157 -5.41 -6.58 6.23
C ALA A 157 -5.03 -6.24 4.79
N ILE A 158 -6.04 -5.98 3.96
CA ILE A 158 -5.92 -5.36 2.65
C ILE A 158 -6.82 -4.12 2.64
N TYR A 159 -6.21 -2.94 2.50
CA TYR A 159 -6.92 -1.65 2.51
C TYR A 159 -7.14 -1.08 1.11
N THR A 160 -6.36 -1.51 0.12
CA THR A 160 -6.51 -1.12 -1.28
C THR A 160 -6.51 -2.37 -2.16
N ASN A 161 -7.49 -2.43 -3.06
CA ASN A 161 -7.55 -3.39 -4.16
C ASN A 161 -8.15 -2.66 -5.35
N TRP A 162 -7.34 -2.11 -6.26
CA TRP A 162 -7.89 -1.20 -7.28
C TRP A 162 -7.22 -1.31 -8.64
N ASN A 163 -8.03 -1.34 -9.70
CA ASN A 163 -7.56 -1.25 -11.07
C ASN A 163 -7.78 0.17 -11.62
N PHE A 164 -6.70 0.92 -11.87
CA PHE A 164 -6.82 2.29 -12.37
C PHE A 164 -7.14 2.39 -13.86
N GLU A 165 -6.93 1.32 -14.63
CA GLU A 165 -7.21 1.29 -16.06
C GLU A 165 -8.66 0.88 -16.34
N HIS A 166 -9.13 -0.14 -15.64
CA HIS A 166 -10.43 -0.77 -15.88
C HIS A 166 -11.23 -1.00 -14.59
N PRO A 167 -11.50 0.03 -13.77
CA PRO A 167 -12.08 -0.14 -12.44
C PRO A 167 -13.45 -0.83 -12.47
N ILE A 168 -13.69 -1.71 -11.50
CA ILE A 168 -15.00 -2.33 -11.24
C ILE A 168 -15.48 -1.90 -9.86
N ARG A 169 -16.78 -1.63 -9.73
CA ARG A 169 -17.45 -1.39 -8.44
C ARG A 169 -18.61 -2.35 -8.26
#